data_AF-A0A833RX03-F1
#
_entry.id   AF-A0A833RX03-F1
#
_cell.length_a   1.000
_cell.length_b   1.000
_cell.length_c   1.000
_cell.angle_alpha   90.00
_cell.angle_beta   90.00
_cell.angle_gamma   90.00
#
_symmetry.space_group_name_H-M   'P 1'
#
loop_
_entity.id
_entity.type
_entity.pdbx_description
1 polymer ?
#
loop_
_entity_poly.entity_id
_entity_poly.type
_entity_poly.pdbx_seq_one_letter_code
_entity_poly.pdbx_strand_id
1 'polypeptide(L)'
;MAEENRSSQQKGETIQEVTKEMEVDISRYFENASRTIFDEIVSPRKEDFFDVQRGSGSRVSDFELLADQSSEFLKGGSLLGNERLDHSGTNDVHRDVWIPSEQTRKILRSVATSTAGTTFLDRENLTMPGLAVQGDMHNLIKSTVARFLGEDESAQRHVLTASDVTQDERGLRMLIQAGCYKAAINLSGRLLAVYGQGYGKINQSSKHSPHSLQLWYTRLALLTKLRQIDILENESKPFDNLDKPDMYFTFYPELYGTRPGSMASFSFRLLLAEIPMYCGKPKQALDNLYKVLASTNQIIANFSAGFNGDGSRVKVNPAEQEDAIRLWKGRRSRILISIVNCAVSMKNYVLGIDILERLCESANWTPEQMDALRASIGRLHLFLGDVVAAEKFLIDVHKKNSGPTVRELIDRGLMAVAHNSFQEAYKCFQAAEALDPSNIALINNMAVCLLYTGQLKTAVHLYESMITRNPVKSLQESVLLNVCTSYELHTTHCKQPKLHLLSQLNRYKGDAVDIQCLKLPLN
;
A
#
# COMPACT_ATOMS: atom_id res chain seq x y z
N MET A 1 -4.81 -69.52 -52.68
CA MET A 1 -5.72 -69.65 -53.83
C MET A 1 -6.78 -68.57 -53.67
N ALA A 2 -7.05 -67.80 -54.74
CA ALA A 2 -8.00 -66.67 -54.83
C ALA A 2 -7.71 -65.50 -53.85
N GLU A 3 -7.56 -64.23 -54.26
CA GLU A 3 -8.45 -63.35 -55.07
C GLU A 3 -9.72 -62.95 -54.31
N GLU A 4 -10.22 -61.72 -54.30
CA GLU A 4 -9.75 -60.38 -54.75
C GLU A 4 -10.50 -59.32 -53.88
N ASN A 5 -9.97 -58.12 -53.61
CA ASN A 5 -10.22 -56.86 -54.37
C ASN A 5 -11.65 -56.75 -55.00
N ARG A 6 -12.35 -55.61 -55.00
CA ARG A 6 -12.03 -54.25 -54.51
C ARG A 6 -13.32 -53.44 -54.30
N SER A 7 -13.22 -52.45 -53.42
CA SER A 7 -13.97 -51.18 -53.38
C SER A 7 -14.63 -50.76 -54.71
N SER A 8 -15.82 -50.16 -54.72
CA SER A 8 -16.07 -48.73 -54.43
C SER A 8 -17.51 -48.38 -54.92
N GLN A 9 -18.14 -47.22 -54.72
CA GLN A 9 -17.66 -45.85 -54.50
C GLN A 9 -18.84 -44.92 -54.10
N GLN A 10 -18.54 -43.70 -53.59
CA GLN A 10 -19.45 -42.53 -53.45
C GLN A 10 -20.54 -42.61 -52.36
N LYS A 11 -20.79 -41.58 -51.55
CA LYS A 11 -20.12 -40.30 -51.21
C LYS A 11 -20.24 -40.17 -49.67
N GLY A 12 -19.32 -39.57 -48.93
CA GLY A 12 -18.75 -38.24 -49.18
C GLY A 12 -19.66 -37.21 -48.50
N GLU A 13 -19.13 -36.57 -47.45
CA GLU A 13 -19.72 -35.39 -46.77
C GLU A 13 -21.02 -35.58 -45.96
N THR A 14 -20.86 -36.11 -44.73
CA THR A 14 -21.57 -35.52 -43.58
C THR A 14 -20.66 -35.50 -42.36
N ILE A 15 -20.05 -34.34 -42.08
CA ILE A 15 -19.58 -34.03 -40.72
C ILE A 15 -20.83 -33.64 -39.92
N GLN A 16 -21.18 -34.46 -38.94
CA GLN A 16 -22.20 -34.23 -37.91
C GLN A 16 -21.60 -34.86 -36.63
N GLU A 17 -21.18 -34.15 -35.59
CA GLU A 17 -21.73 -32.88 -35.06
C GLU A 17 -23.23 -33.09 -34.72
N VAL A 18 -23.67 -33.00 -33.48
CA VAL A 18 -23.64 -31.76 -32.68
C VAL A 18 -23.63 -32.03 -31.16
N THR A 19 -22.63 -31.45 -30.51
CA THR A 19 -22.55 -31.00 -29.09
C THR A 19 -22.99 -31.92 -27.93
N LYS A 20 -22.03 -32.19 -27.03
CA LYS A 20 -21.97 -31.36 -25.81
C LYS A 20 -20.52 -31.10 -25.39
N GLU A 21 -20.14 -29.83 -25.42
CA GLU A 21 -18.80 -29.36 -25.06
C GLU A 21 -18.51 -29.62 -23.58
N MET A 22 -17.34 -30.15 -23.25
CA MET A 22 -16.90 -30.24 -21.84
C MET A 22 -15.37 -30.22 -21.64
N GLU A 23 -14.65 -29.47 -22.48
CA GLU A 23 -13.34 -28.91 -22.14
C GLU A 23 -13.43 -27.39 -22.20
N VAL A 24 -14.05 -26.79 -21.18
CA VAL A 24 -13.94 -25.35 -20.96
C VAL A 24 -12.75 -25.11 -20.05
N ASP A 25 -11.69 -24.54 -20.64
CA ASP A 25 -10.50 -24.03 -19.96
C ASP A 25 -10.89 -23.07 -18.83
N ILE A 26 -10.96 -23.59 -17.60
CA ILE A 26 -11.42 -22.87 -16.41
C ILE A 26 -10.49 -21.68 -16.09
N SER A 27 -9.26 -21.67 -16.63
CA SER A 27 -8.31 -20.56 -16.59
C SER A 27 -8.91 -19.24 -17.09
N ARG A 28 -9.95 -19.28 -17.94
CA ARG A 28 -10.65 -18.09 -18.47
C ARG A 28 -11.80 -17.57 -17.60
N TYR A 29 -12.17 -18.26 -16.53
CA TYR A 29 -13.13 -17.75 -15.53
C TYR A 29 -12.47 -17.05 -14.34
N PHE A 30 -11.13 -17.07 -14.24
CA PHE A 30 -10.37 -16.38 -13.18
C PHE A 30 -10.05 -14.91 -13.49
N GLU A 31 -10.53 -14.39 -14.62
CA GLU A 31 -10.42 -12.98 -15.00
C GLU A 31 -11.81 -12.35 -15.06
N ASN A 32 -12.22 -11.63 -13.99
CA ASN A 32 -12.95 -10.35 -14.06
C ASN A 32 -13.42 -9.84 -12.67
N ALA A 33 -12.80 -8.74 -12.23
CA ALA A 33 -13.21 -7.77 -11.18
C ALA A 33 -13.53 -8.27 -9.74
N SER A 34 -13.04 -7.63 -8.66
CA SER A 34 -12.22 -6.40 -8.57
C SER A 34 -11.19 -6.52 -7.43
N ARG A 35 -9.93 -6.80 -7.80
CA ARG A 35 -8.78 -6.39 -6.97
C ARG A 35 -8.83 -4.88 -6.83
N THR A 36 -8.73 -4.34 -5.61
CA THR A 36 -8.38 -2.92 -5.50
C THR A 36 -6.94 -2.75 -5.98
N ILE A 37 -6.60 -1.59 -6.51
CA ILE A 37 -5.22 -1.35 -6.99
C ILE A 37 -4.18 -1.50 -5.86
N PHE A 38 -4.58 -1.41 -4.59
CA PHE A 38 -3.70 -1.68 -3.45
C PHE A 38 -3.31 -3.13 -3.27
N ASP A 39 -4.14 -4.07 -3.72
CA ASP A 39 -3.80 -5.50 -3.64
C ASP A 39 -2.62 -5.82 -4.58
N GLU A 40 -2.32 -4.95 -5.55
CA GLU A 40 -1.14 -4.99 -6.43
C GLU A 40 -0.04 -3.97 -6.05
N ILE A 41 -0.35 -2.86 -5.36
CA ILE A 41 0.67 -1.95 -4.79
C ILE A 41 1.34 -2.56 -3.54
N VAL A 42 0.65 -3.42 -2.79
CA VAL A 42 1.06 -3.91 -1.46
C VAL A 42 1.33 -5.42 -1.41
N SER A 43 0.92 -6.21 -2.40
CA SER A 43 1.28 -7.64 -2.48
C SER A 43 2.44 -7.88 -3.46
N PRO A 44 3.67 -8.13 -2.99
CA PRO A 44 4.62 -8.87 -3.82
C PRO A 44 4.08 -10.29 -4.03
N ARG A 45 4.18 -10.83 -5.24
CA ARG A 45 4.19 -12.30 -5.41
C ARG A 45 5.44 -12.81 -4.71
N LYS A 46 5.26 -13.38 -3.50
CA LYS A 46 6.25 -14.05 -2.64
C LYS A 46 7.69 -13.51 -2.75
N GLU A 47 8.05 -12.61 -1.83
CA GLU A 47 9.17 -12.78 -0.89
C GLU A 47 9.20 -11.57 0.07
N ASP A 48 9.61 -11.81 1.32
CA ASP A 48 9.30 -10.96 2.48
C ASP A 48 10.25 -9.76 2.68
N PHE A 49 9.72 -8.69 3.28
CA PHE A 49 10.38 -7.38 3.54
C PHE A 49 9.45 -6.57 4.50
N PHE A 50 9.84 -5.51 5.27
CA PHE A 50 10.85 -4.45 5.07
C PHE A 50 11.15 -3.62 6.40
N ASP A 51 11.95 -2.51 6.36
CA ASP A 51 12.18 -1.50 7.45
C ASP A 51 12.42 0.02 6.95
N VAL A 52 11.84 1.14 7.55
CA VAL A 52 11.94 2.70 7.34
C VAL A 52 11.42 3.76 8.47
N GLN A 53 12.20 4.73 9.08
CA GLN A 53 12.14 5.44 10.45
C GLN A 53 12.38 7.00 10.50
N ARG A 54 12.15 7.59 11.71
CA ARG A 54 12.88 8.66 12.51
C ARG A 54 13.50 9.97 11.91
N GLY A 55 14.37 10.60 12.72
CA GLY A 55 14.80 12.01 12.76
C GLY A 55 14.11 12.80 13.90
N SER A 56 14.72 13.73 14.65
CA SER A 56 16.12 14.05 15.01
C SER A 56 16.09 14.68 16.45
N GLY A 57 17.16 15.12 17.13
CA GLY A 57 18.60 14.98 16.84
C GLY A 57 19.52 15.65 17.88
N SER A 58 20.83 15.38 17.77
CA SER A 58 21.95 16.23 18.23
C SER A 58 23.17 15.90 17.34
N ARG A 59 23.92 16.91 16.91
CA ARG A 59 24.79 16.86 15.73
C ARG A 59 25.98 15.88 15.81
N VAL A 60 25.77 14.67 15.34
CA VAL A 60 26.72 13.85 14.57
C VAL A 60 25.98 13.40 13.31
N SER A 61 26.66 13.10 12.19
CA SER A 61 25.99 12.73 10.94
C SER A 61 25.19 11.43 11.10
N ASP A 62 23.87 11.53 11.24
CA ASP A 62 22.98 10.38 11.47
C ASP A 62 23.00 9.40 10.28
N PHE A 63 23.30 8.12 10.54
CA PHE A 63 23.21 7.02 9.58
C PHE A 63 22.01 6.13 9.94
N GLU A 64 21.09 5.94 8.99
CA GLU A 64 19.88 5.13 9.16
C GLU A 64 20.22 3.63 9.03
N LEU A 65 20.31 2.94 10.17
CA LEU A 65 20.01 1.50 10.20
C LEU A 65 18.57 1.30 9.75
N LEU A 66 18.30 0.24 8.96
CA LEU A 66 16.95 -0.24 8.69
C LEU A 66 16.37 -0.93 9.94
N ALA A 67 16.25 -0.18 11.04
CA ALA A 67 15.46 -0.42 12.24
C ALA A 67 14.22 0.49 12.27
N ASP A 68 14.27 1.59 11.52
CA ASP A 68 13.50 1.57 10.31
C ASP A 68 11.95 1.75 10.60
N GLN A 69 11.09 0.73 10.42
CA GLN A 69 9.77 0.86 9.78
C GLN A 69 8.59 1.72 10.23
N SER A 70 8.72 2.76 11.03
CA SER A 70 7.66 3.72 11.38
C SER A 70 6.50 3.99 10.38
N SER A 71 6.72 4.05 9.04
CA SER A 71 5.66 4.28 8.03
C SER A 71 5.22 3.05 7.19
N GLU A 72 5.89 1.92 7.34
CA GLU A 72 5.55 0.62 6.70
C GLU A 72 5.47 -0.54 7.73
N PHE A 73 5.59 -0.25 9.04
CA PHE A 73 5.72 -1.17 10.20
C PHE A 73 4.69 -2.28 10.25
N LEU A 74 3.52 -1.99 9.68
CA LEU A 74 2.37 -2.87 9.60
C LEU A 74 1.78 -2.91 8.17
N LYS A 75 2.53 -2.48 7.15
CA LYS A 75 2.18 -2.60 5.71
C LYS A 75 2.52 -3.99 5.14
N GLY A 76 2.79 -4.98 5.99
CA GLY A 76 2.91 -6.36 5.57
C GLY A 76 1.60 -6.86 4.96
N GLY A 77 1.55 -7.03 3.64
CA GLY A 77 0.54 -7.86 2.96
C GLY A 77 0.48 -9.30 3.51
N SER A 78 1.53 -9.72 4.21
CA SER A 78 1.63 -10.97 4.98
C SER A 78 0.73 -11.01 6.24
N LEU A 79 0.39 -9.87 6.86
CA LEU A 79 -0.50 -9.83 8.04
C LEU A 79 -1.99 -10.01 7.71
N LEU A 80 -2.41 -9.79 6.46
CA LEU A 80 -3.83 -9.82 6.04
C LEU A 80 -4.09 -10.70 4.82
N GLY A 81 -3.19 -11.63 4.51
CA GLY A 81 -3.37 -12.61 3.44
C GLY A 81 -4.38 -13.70 3.81
N ASN A 82 -5.69 -13.40 3.76
CA ASN A 82 -6.77 -14.37 3.52
C ASN A 82 -8.16 -13.69 3.46
N GLU A 83 -8.65 -13.38 2.25
CA GLU A 83 -10.08 -13.46 1.96
C GLU A 83 -10.27 -14.48 0.83
N ARG A 84 -10.80 -15.66 1.17
CA ARG A 84 -11.36 -16.59 0.18
C ARG A 84 -12.68 -16.00 -0.32
N LEU A 85 -12.92 -16.07 -1.62
CA LEU A 85 -14.17 -15.65 -2.25
C LEU A 85 -15.05 -16.87 -2.55
N ASP A 86 -16.25 -16.88 -1.97
CA ASP A 86 -17.39 -17.59 -2.54
C ASP A 86 -18.32 -16.54 -3.19
N HIS A 87 -18.82 -16.87 -4.39
CA HIS A 87 -19.69 -15.96 -5.15
C HIS A 87 -21.15 -16.08 -4.72
N SER A 88 -21.67 -15.04 -4.06
CA SER A 88 -23.10 -14.73 -4.02
C SER A 88 -23.30 -13.22 -4.16
N GLY A 89 -24.41 -12.80 -4.76
CA GLY A 89 -24.75 -11.38 -4.91
C GLY A 89 -25.07 -10.66 -3.60
N THR A 90 -25.13 -11.36 -2.46
CA THR A 90 -25.36 -10.77 -1.13
C THR A 90 -24.05 -10.26 -0.48
N ASN A 91 -22.90 -10.81 -0.86
CA ASN A 91 -21.59 -10.48 -0.27
C ASN A 91 -21.14 -9.02 -0.50
N ASP A 92 -21.67 -8.33 -1.51
CA ASP A 92 -21.35 -6.93 -1.81
C ASP A 92 -22.03 -5.96 -0.82
N VAL A 93 -23.25 -6.30 -0.36
CA VAL A 93 -24.06 -5.44 0.52
C VAL A 93 -23.35 -5.20 1.85
N HIS A 94 -22.77 -6.24 2.47
CA HIS A 94 -22.05 -6.11 3.74
C HIS A 94 -20.72 -5.35 3.62
N ARG A 95 -20.13 -5.28 2.42
CA ARG A 95 -18.89 -4.54 2.15
C ARG A 95 -19.15 -3.03 2.09
N ASP A 96 -20.30 -2.63 1.54
CA ASP A 96 -20.73 -1.25 1.31
C ASP A 96 -21.46 -0.60 2.49
N VAL A 97 -21.77 -1.36 3.54
CA VAL A 97 -22.37 -0.80 4.76
C VAL A 97 -21.51 0.36 5.29
N TRP A 98 -22.15 1.50 5.48
CA TRP A 98 -21.60 2.61 6.25
C TRP A 98 -22.75 3.32 6.95
N ILE A 99 -22.49 3.89 8.14
CA ILE A 99 -23.49 4.63 8.91
C ILE A 99 -23.37 6.11 8.53
N PRO A 100 -24.31 6.68 7.75
CA PRO A 100 -24.30 8.12 7.46
C PRO A 100 -24.57 8.95 8.72
N SER A 101 -24.04 10.16 8.78
CA SER A 101 -24.44 11.14 9.79
C SER A 101 -25.94 11.44 9.73
N GLU A 102 -26.49 11.98 10.82
CA GLU A 102 -27.91 12.32 10.87
C GLU A 102 -28.30 13.44 9.88
N GLN A 103 -27.37 14.33 9.53
CA GLN A 103 -27.58 15.34 8.49
C GLN A 103 -27.70 14.68 7.11
N THR A 104 -26.72 13.86 6.72
CA THR A 104 -26.73 13.11 5.45
C THR A 104 -27.96 12.21 5.36
N ARG A 105 -28.30 11.50 6.44
CA ARG A 105 -29.45 10.60 6.51
C ARG A 105 -30.78 11.32 6.25
N LYS A 106 -30.95 12.55 6.75
CA LYS A 106 -32.14 13.38 6.46
C LYS A 106 -32.21 13.76 4.99
N ILE A 107 -31.10 14.16 4.38
CA ILE A 107 -31.04 14.53 2.96
C ILE A 107 -31.32 13.31 2.07
N LEU A 108 -30.70 12.16 2.34
CA LEU A 108 -30.93 10.91 1.59
C LEU A 108 -32.40 10.47 1.67
N ARG A 109 -33.06 10.61 2.84
CA ARG A 109 -34.49 10.35 2.98
C ARG A 109 -35.33 11.32 2.13
N SER A 110 -35.03 12.61 2.14
CA SER A 110 -35.77 13.57 1.28
C SER A 110 -35.60 13.25 -0.20
N VAL A 111 -34.38 12.95 -0.66
CA VAL A 111 -34.11 12.58 -2.06
C VAL A 111 -34.87 11.32 -2.46
N ALA A 112 -34.93 10.30 -1.60
CA ALA A 112 -35.68 9.07 -1.88
C ALA A 112 -37.21 9.26 -1.92
N THR A 113 -37.75 10.32 -1.30
CA THR A 113 -39.20 10.62 -1.29
C THR A 113 -39.64 11.70 -2.29
N SER A 114 -38.70 12.45 -2.87
CA SER A 114 -38.98 13.56 -3.78
C SER A 114 -39.10 13.11 -5.23
N THR A 115 -39.99 13.76 -5.99
CA THR A 115 -40.09 13.55 -7.44
C THR A 115 -38.80 14.02 -8.13
N ALA A 116 -38.31 13.22 -9.09
CA ALA A 116 -37.06 13.52 -9.81
C ALA A 116 -37.01 14.96 -10.34
N GLY A 117 -35.92 15.68 -10.03
CA GLY A 117 -35.71 17.06 -10.44
C GLY A 117 -36.28 18.16 -9.51
N THR A 118 -36.93 17.83 -8.39
CA THR A 118 -37.52 18.84 -7.47
C THR A 118 -36.62 19.24 -6.29
N THR A 119 -35.60 18.44 -5.95
CA THR A 119 -34.67 18.70 -4.86
C THR A 119 -33.53 19.64 -5.26
N PHE A 120 -33.67 20.93 -4.94
CA PHE A 120 -32.54 21.86 -4.92
C PHE A 120 -31.60 21.52 -3.76
N LEU A 121 -30.43 20.96 -4.08
CA LEU A 121 -29.40 20.60 -3.11
C LEU A 121 -28.35 21.71 -3.00
N ASP A 122 -28.04 22.10 -1.77
CA ASP A 122 -26.98 23.06 -1.50
C ASP A 122 -25.60 22.49 -1.87
N ARG A 123 -24.75 23.34 -2.45
CA ARG A 123 -23.40 22.99 -2.93
C ARG A 123 -22.50 22.51 -1.79
N GLU A 124 -22.72 22.97 -0.56
CA GLU A 124 -21.96 22.52 0.61
C GLU A 124 -22.16 21.03 0.90
N ASN A 125 -23.36 20.49 0.59
CA ASN A 125 -23.69 19.07 0.76
C ASN A 125 -23.18 18.18 -0.39
N LEU A 126 -22.49 18.72 -1.39
CA LEU A 126 -21.95 17.97 -2.54
C LEU A 126 -20.43 17.91 -2.51
N THR A 127 -19.88 16.82 -3.04
CA THR A 127 -18.46 16.56 -3.18
C THR A 127 -18.02 16.98 -4.58
N MET A 128 -17.20 18.02 -4.66
CA MET A 128 -16.82 18.69 -5.92
C MET A 128 -15.30 18.62 -6.16
N PRO A 129 -14.73 17.42 -6.38
CA PRO A 129 -13.29 17.23 -6.55
C PRO A 129 -12.81 17.67 -7.94
N GLY A 130 -11.52 17.96 -8.04
CA GLY A 130 -10.85 18.25 -9.30
C GLY A 130 -9.33 18.22 -9.12
N LEU A 131 -8.60 18.05 -10.21
CA LEU A 131 -7.15 17.91 -10.17
C LEU A 131 -6.47 19.26 -9.85
N ALA A 132 -5.50 19.24 -8.92
CA ALA A 132 -4.92 20.47 -8.34
C ALA A 132 -3.78 21.06 -9.19
N VAL A 133 -2.93 20.22 -9.77
CA VAL A 133 -1.80 20.64 -10.63
C VAL A 133 -2.24 20.64 -12.09
N GLN A 134 -1.83 21.63 -12.88
CA GLN A 134 -2.02 21.59 -14.34
C GLN A 134 -0.85 20.87 -15.01
N GLY A 135 -1.16 19.85 -15.83
CA GLY A 135 -0.18 19.12 -16.64
C GLY A 135 0.33 17.82 -16.00
N ASP A 136 1.11 17.09 -16.79
CA ASP A 136 1.67 15.79 -16.40
C ASP A 136 2.87 15.97 -15.43
N MET A 137 2.95 15.14 -14.39
CA MET A 137 4.12 15.07 -13.51
C MET A 137 5.34 14.59 -14.27
N HIS A 138 6.42 15.37 -14.16
CA HIS A 138 7.65 15.19 -14.91
C HIS A 138 8.55 14.11 -14.28
N ASN A 139 9.26 13.36 -15.13
CA ASN A 139 10.26 12.41 -14.66
C ASN A 139 11.57 13.15 -14.31
N LEU A 140 11.72 13.49 -13.03
CA LEU A 140 12.90 14.12 -12.44
C LEU A 140 14.21 13.36 -12.74
N ILE A 141 14.18 12.02 -12.86
CA ILE A 141 15.40 11.22 -13.11
C ILE A 141 15.91 11.53 -14.51
N LYS A 142 15.02 11.54 -15.50
CA LYS A 142 15.36 11.89 -16.88
C LYS A 142 15.99 13.29 -16.98
N SER A 143 15.36 14.31 -16.36
CA SER A 143 15.91 15.68 -16.40
C SER A 143 17.24 15.81 -15.66
N THR A 144 17.44 15.07 -14.57
CA THR A 144 18.71 15.09 -13.81
C THR A 144 19.83 14.36 -14.54
N VAL A 145 19.53 13.24 -15.21
CA VAL A 145 20.47 12.51 -16.07
C VAL A 145 20.90 13.39 -17.24
N ALA A 146 19.96 14.00 -17.97
CA ALA A 146 20.28 14.93 -19.06
C ALA A 146 21.23 16.05 -18.59
N ARG A 147 21.00 16.62 -17.40
CA ARG A 147 21.81 17.71 -16.83
C ARG A 147 23.22 17.30 -16.40
N PHE A 148 23.42 16.09 -15.88
CA PHE A 148 24.72 15.65 -15.33
C PHE A 148 25.52 14.68 -16.21
N LEU A 149 24.83 13.89 -17.04
CA LEU A 149 25.39 12.80 -17.84
C LEU A 149 25.17 13.02 -19.36
N GLY A 150 24.39 14.03 -19.74
CA GLY A 150 24.08 14.37 -21.14
C GLY A 150 22.85 13.66 -21.68
N GLU A 151 22.38 14.13 -22.85
CA GLU A 151 21.19 13.60 -23.50
C GLU A 151 21.36 12.14 -24.00
N ASP A 152 22.59 11.73 -24.35
CA ASP A 152 22.87 10.37 -24.84
C ASP A 152 22.63 9.30 -23.75
N GLU A 153 22.95 9.59 -22.48
CA GLU A 153 22.63 8.71 -21.36
C GLU A 153 21.14 8.82 -20.99
N SER A 154 20.55 10.02 -21.06
CA SER A 154 19.11 10.26 -20.87
C SER A 154 18.25 9.44 -21.84
N ALA A 155 18.69 9.28 -23.09
CA ALA A 155 18.02 8.50 -24.14
C ALA A 155 17.93 6.99 -23.85
N GLN A 156 18.82 6.44 -23.02
CA GLN A 156 18.80 5.01 -22.64
C GLN A 156 17.65 4.63 -21.68
N ARG A 157 16.82 5.60 -21.26
CA ARG A 157 15.74 5.38 -20.29
C ARG A 157 14.48 4.80 -20.94
N HIS A 158 14.30 3.50 -20.82
CA HIS A 158 13.10 2.77 -21.28
C HIS A 158 12.06 2.60 -20.16
N VAL A 159 11.45 3.70 -19.72
CA VAL A 159 10.43 3.71 -18.65
C VAL A 159 9.07 4.14 -19.21
N LEU A 160 8.03 3.33 -18.94
CA LEU A 160 6.69 3.54 -19.46
C LEU A 160 6.08 4.88 -19.01
N THR A 161 5.45 5.56 -19.95
CA THR A 161 4.69 6.80 -19.73
C THR A 161 3.19 6.54 -19.82
N ALA A 162 2.39 7.53 -19.41
CA ALA A 162 0.93 7.47 -19.52
C ALA A 162 0.40 7.34 -20.96
N SER A 163 1.25 7.53 -21.97
CA SER A 163 0.89 7.40 -23.39
C SER A 163 1.29 6.05 -24.00
N ASP A 164 2.10 5.24 -23.31
CA ASP A 164 2.59 3.94 -23.81
C ASP A 164 1.67 2.77 -23.42
N VAL A 165 0.56 3.05 -22.74
CA VAL A 165 -0.38 2.06 -22.20
C VAL A 165 -1.82 2.38 -22.61
N THR A 166 -2.71 1.38 -22.48
CA THR A 166 -4.14 1.57 -22.72
C THR A 166 -4.73 2.62 -21.77
N GLN A 167 -5.63 3.46 -22.30
CA GLN A 167 -6.27 4.52 -21.50
C GLN A 167 -7.46 3.96 -20.69
N ASP A 168 -7.19 2.94 -19.88
CA ASP A 168 -8.14 2.22 -19.04
C ASP A 168 -7.48 1.71 -17.74
N GLU A 169 -8.23 0.97 -16.92
CA GLU A 169 -7.72 0.40 -15.67
C GLU A 169 -6.55 -0.59 -15.88
N ARG A 170 -6.51 -1.30 -17.02
CA ARG A 170 -5.43 -2.25 -17.34
C ARG A 170 -4.12 -1.51 -17.54
N GLY A 171 -4.13 -0.40 -18.28
CA GLY A 171 -2.94 0.45 -18.44
C GLY A 171 -2.47 1.05 -17.12
N LEU A 172 -3.41 1.42 -16.23
CA LEU A 172 -3.09 1.91 -14.89
C LEU A 172 -2.41 0.83 -14.03
N ARG A 173 -2.90 -0.41 -14.05
CA ARG A 173 -2.26 -1.57 -13.40
C ARG A 173 -0.87 -1.85 -13.96
N MET A 174 -0.69 -1.80 -15.28
CA MET A 174 0.61 -1.99 -15.94
C MET A 174 1.66 -0.97 -15.47
N LEU A 175 1.31 0.32 -15.43
CA LEU A 175 2.22 1.38 -14.95
C LEU A 175 2.60 1.18 -13.49
N ILE A 176 1.65 0.79 -12.64
CA ILE A 176 1.86 0.51 -11.22
C ILE A 176 2.79 -0.70 -11.03
N GLN A 177 2.54 -1.78 -11.76
CA GLN A 177 3.37 -3.00 -11.73
C GLN A 177 4.80 -2.73 -12.23
N ALA A 178 4.96 -1.83 -13.21
CA ALA A 178 6.26 -1.36 -13.71
C ALA A 178 6.96 -0.33 -12.80
N GLY A 179 6.38 0.04 -11.65
CA GLY A 179 6.95 1.06 -10.74
C GLY A 179 6.98 2.48 -11.33
N CYS A 180 6.10 2.75 -12.30
CA CYS A 180 5.95 4.02 -13.01
C CYS A 180 4.78 4.81 -12.39
N TYR A 181 4.93 5.21 -11.13
CA TYR A 181 3.87 5.83 -10.34
C TYR A 181 3.53 7.27 -10.76
N LYS A 182 4.50 8.08 -11.22
CA LYS A 182 4.22 9.43 -11.75
C LYS A 182 3.42 9.32 -13.05
N ALA A 183 3.82 8.41 -13.94
CA ALA A 183 3.04 8.06 -15.13
C ALA A 183 1.63 7.53 -14.77
N ALA A 184 1.49 6.67 -13.77
CA ALA A 184 0.19 6.17 -13.30
C ALA A 184 -0.70 7.30 -12.77
N ILE A 185 -0.15 8.30 -12.07
CA ILE A 185 -0.92 9.47 -11.63
C ILE A 185 -1.36 10.31 -12.84
N ASN A 186 -0.51 10.52 -13.83
CA ASN A 186 -0.87 11.24 -15.06
C ASN A 186 -2.02 10.54 -15.79
N LEU A 187 -1.96 9.21 -15.94
CA LEU A 187 -3.05 8.41 -16.50
C LEU A 187 -4.33 8.52 -15.66
N SER A 188 -4.25 8.43 -14.32
CA SER A 188 -5.42 8.60 -13.46
C SER A 188 -6.11 9.96 -13.65
N GLY A 189 -5.33 11.03 -13.93
CA GLY A 189 -5.87 12.34 -14.24
C GLY A 189 -6.61 12.38 -15.59
N ARG A 190 -6.08 11.70 -16.61
CA ARG A 190 -6.75 11.54 -17.93
C ARG A 190 -8.06 10.77 -17.79
N LEU A 191 -8.08 9.69 -17.00
CA LEU A 191 -9.29 8.91 -16.72
C LEU A 191 -10.34 9.72 -15.94
N LEU A 192 -9.94 10.46 -14.91
CA LEU A 192 -10.85 11.35 -14.14
C LEU A 192 -11.42 12.49 -14.99
N ALA A 193 -10.71 12.95 -16.04
CA ALA A 193 -11.24 13.93 -16.98
C ALA A 193 -12.46 13.41 -17.77
N VAL A 194 -12.52 12.09 -18.07
CA VAL A 194 -13.69 11.46 -18.73
C VAL A 194 -14.94 11.55 -17.84
N TYR A 195 -14.77 11.46 -16.51
CA TYR A 195 -15.84 11.65 -15.53
C TYR A 195 -16.18 13.13 -15.25
N GLY A 196 -15.55 14.07 -15.95
CA GLY A 196 -15.72 15.50 -15.71
C GLY A 196 -15.05 16.02 -14.44
N GLN A 197 -14.14 15.24 -13.85
CA GLN A 197 -13.45 15.50 -12.57
C GLN A 197 -11.95 15.83 -12.76
N GLY A 198 -11.57 16.21 -13.99
CA GLY A 198 -10.20 16.49 -14.41
C GLY A 198 -9.66 17.88 -14.03
N TYR A 199 -8.71 18.37 -14.83
CA TYR A 199 -8.11 19.71 -14.64
C TYR A 199 -9.16 20.82 -14.77
N GLY A 200 -9.09 21.83 -13.91
CA GLY A 200 -10.02 22.97 -13.91
C GLY A 200 -11.44 22.65 -13.41
N LYS A 201 -11.67 21.46 -12.83
CA LYS A 201 -12.98 21.00 -12.33
C LYS A 201 -13.20 21.15 -10.83
N ILE A 202 -12.21 21.68 -10.11
CA ILE A 202 -12.29 22.00 -8.69
C ILE A 202 -13.54 22.84 -8.40
N ASN A 203 -14.31 22.47 -7.38
CA ASN A 203 -15.56 23.13 -6.98
C ASN A 203 -16.71 23.09 -8.02
N GLN A 204 -16.63 22.22 -9.05
CA GLN A 204 -17.74 21.95 -9.98
C GLN A 204 -18.53 20.70 -9.55
N SER A 205 -19.85 20.74 -9.75
CA SER A 205 -20.75 19.63 -9.46
C SER A 205 -20.35 18.38 -10.25
N SER A 206 -20.03 17.31 -9.54
CA SER A 206 -19.55 16.05 -10.12
C SER A 206 -20.56 14.92 -9.82
N LYS A 207 -20.77 14.01 -10.77
CA LYS A 207 -21.45 12.73 -10.49
C LYS A 207 -20.42 11.70 -10.07
N HIS A 208 -20.68 11.00 -8.97
CA HIS A 208 -19.80 9.94 -8.48
C HIS A 208 -20.33 8.56 -8.85
N SER A 209 -19.41 7.60 -8.96
CA SER A 209 -19.67 6.19 -9.17
C SER A 209 -18.60 5.37 -8.42
N PRO A 210 -18.82 4.08 -8.13
CA PRO A 210 -17.80 3.24 -7.51
C PRO A 210 -16.46 3.26 -8.29
N HIS A 211 -16.50 3.29 -9.62
CA HIS A 211 -15.29 3.35 -10.46
C HIS A 211 -14.57 4.71 -10.35
N SER A 212 -15.28 5.84 -10.40
CA SER A 212 -14.64 7.16 -10.25
C SER A 212 -14.01 7.34 -8.86
N LEU A 213 -14.66 6.81 -7.81
CA LEU A 213 -14.11 6.81 -6.45
C LEU A 213 -12.89 5.88 -6.32
N GLN A 214 -12.87 4.75 -7.02
CA GLN A 214 -11.69 3.85 -7.10
C GLN A 214 -10.51 4.51 -7.83
N LEU A 215 -10.76 5.33 -8.86
CA LEU A 215 -9.72 6.14 -9.52
C LEU A 215 -9.17 7.22 -8.59
N TRP A 216 -10.02 7.93 -7.85
CA TRP A 216 -9.56 8.91 -6.84
C TRP A 216 -8.75 8.28 -5.70
N TYR A 217 -9.24 7.17 -5.16
CA TYR A 217 -8.51 6.39 -4.15
C TYR A 217 -7.11 5.99 -4.65
N THR A 218 -7.03 5.46 -5.87
CA THR A 218 -5.76 5.12 -6.54
C THR A 218 -4.85 6.34 -6.71
N ARG A 219 -5.40 7.47 -7.15
CA ARG A 219 -4.62 8.70 -7.37
C ARG A 219 -4.01 9.23 -6.08
N LEU A 220 -4.83 9.39 -5.04
CA LEU A 220 -4.39 9.88 -3.72
C LEU A 220 -3.39 8.91 -3.06
N ALA A 221 -3.53 7.61 -3.30
CA ALA A 221 -2.58 6.60 -2.85
C ALA A 221 -1.19 6.74 -3.48
N LEU A 222 -1.14 6.92 -4.81
CA LEU A 222 0.12 7.10 -5.53
C LEU A 222 0.78 8.42 -5.15
N LEU A 223 0.00 9.50 -4.96
CA LEU A 223 0.48 10.78 -4.41
C LEU A 223 1.05 10.62 -3.00
N THR A 224 0.40 9.82 -2.13
CA THR A 224 0.90 9.46 -0.80
C THR A 224 2.21 8.69 -0.88
N LYS A 225 2.30 7.67 -1.75
CA LYS A 225 3.52 6.86 -1.93
C LYS A 225 4.70 7.68 -2.44
N LEU A 226 4.45 8.66 -3.32
CA LEU A 226 5.44 9.58 -3.86
C LEU A 226 5.68 10.84 -3.01
N ARG A 227 5.10 10.90 -1.79
CA ARG A 227 5.22 12.04 -0.85
C ARG A 227 4.90 13.40 -1.50
N GLN A 228 3.96 13.45 -2.44
CA GLN A 228 3.55 14.67 -3.13
C GLN A 228 2.55 15.46 -2.28
N ILE A 229 3.02 15.96 -1.13
CA ILE A 229 2.19 16.45 -0.02
C ILE A 229 1.23 17.58 -0.45
N ASP A 230 1.72 18.57 -1.20
CA ASP A 230 0.91 19.73 -1.60
C ASP A 230 -0.26 19.35 -2.53
N ILE A 231 -0.02 18.40 -3.43
CA ILE A 231 -1.05 17.88 -4.35
C ILE A 231 -2.04 17.01 -3.56
N LEU A 232 -1.51 16.11 -2.73
CA LEU A 232 -2.30 15.20 -1.90
C LEU A 232 -3.25 15.95 -0.98
N GLU A 233 -2.78 16.99 -0.29
CA GLU A 233 -3.62 17.76 0.63
C GLU A 233 -4.71 18.53 -0.13
N ASN A 234 -4.40 19.09 -1.30
CA ASN A 234 -5.38 19.86 -2.07
C ASN A 234 -6.43 18.99 -2.77
N GLU A 235 -6.06 17.82 -3.30
CA GLU A 235 -6.99 16.92 -3.98
C GLU A 235 -7.83 16.06 -3.02
N SER A 236 -7.40 15.85 -1.77
CA SER A 236 -8.15 15.11 -0.76
C SER A 236 -9.21 15.95 -0.03
N LYS A 237 -8.96 17.25 0.18
CA LYS A 237 -9.88 18.20 0.87
C LYS A 237 -11.37 18.08 0.47
N PRO A 238 -11.76 17.94 -0.82
CA PRO A 238 -13.17 17.90 -1.20
C PRO A 238 -13.94 16.68 -0.67
N PHE A 239 -13.25 15.56 -0.41
CA PHE A 239 -13.84 14.30 0.04
C PHE A 239 -14.07 14.23 1.55
N ASP A 240 -13.25 14.94 2.34
CA ASP A 240 -13.25 14.93 3.80
C ASP A 240 -13.34 13.52 4.41
N ASN A 241 -14.50 13.13 4.95
CA ASN A 241 -14.76 11.84 5.58
C ASN A 241 -15.63 10.89 4.72
N LEU A 242 -15.95 11.29 3.48
CA LEU A 242 -16.88 10.62 2.55
C LEU A 242 -18.30 10.42 3.12
N ASP A 243 -18.77 11.32 4.00
CA ASP A 243 -20.13 11.26 4.57
C ASP A 243 -21.17 12.05 3.78
N LYS A 244 -20.79 12.85 2.78
CA LYS A 244 -21.76 13.63 1.99
C LYS A 244 -22.77 12.73 1.24
N PRO A 245 -24.04 13.16 1.07
CA PRO A 245 -25.08 12.38 0.41
C PRO A 245 -24.68 11.78 -0.94
N ASP A 246 -23.89 12.49 -1.74
CA ASP A 246 -23.45 12.06 -3.07
C ASP A 246 -22.45 10.89 -3.07
N MET A 247 -22.07 10.38 -1.89
CA MET A 247 -21.28 9.15 -1.71
C MET A 247 -22.12 7.87 -1.56
N TYR A 248 -23.45 7.97 -1.50
CA TYR A 248 -24.34 6.83 -1.23
C TYR A 248 -25.16 6.44 -2.46
N PHE A 249 -25.41 5.13 -2.63
CA PHE A 249 -26.16 4.62 -3.80
C PHE A 249 -27.58 5.21 -3.89
N THR A 250 -28.24 5.39 -2.75
CA THR A 250 -29.61 5.96 -2.63
C THR A 250 -29.73 7.41 -3.10
N PHE A 251 -28.61 8.13 -3.29
CA PHE A 251 -28.61 9.47 -3.86
C PHE A 251 -28.83 9.49 -5.38
N TYR A 252 -28.53 8.38 -6.07
CA TYR A 252 -28.72 8.22 -7.52
C TYR A 252 -29.76 7.12 -7.82
N PRO A 253 -31.05 7.32 -7.47
CA PRO A 253 -32.09 6.30 -7.66
C PRO A 253 -32.30 5.91 -9.13
N GLU A 254 -32.02 6.82 -10.06
CA GLU A 254 -32.03 6.56 -11.51
C GLU A 254 -31.00 5.51 -11.96
N LEU A 255 -29.90 5.36 -11.22
CA LEU A 255 -28.77 4.47 -11.57
C LEU A 255 -28.75 3.20 -10.70
N TYR A 256 -29.13 3.31 -9.43
CA TYR A 256 -28.96 2.25 -8.43
C TYR A 256 -30.26 1.85 -7.71
N GLY A 257 -31.40 2.44 -8.09
CA GLY A 257 -32.71 2.16 -7.50
C GLY A 257 -32.71 2.41 -5.98
N THR A 258 -33.02 1.36 -5.22
CA THR A 258 -33.09 1.38 -3.76
C THR A 258 -31.89 0.73 -3.06
N ARG A 259 -30.77 0.47 -3.77
CA ARG A 259 -29.55 -0.12 -3.18
C ARG A 259 -29.09 0.71 -1.97
N PRO A 260 -29.01 0.14 -0.75
CA PRO A 260 -28.46 0.83 0.41
C PRO A 260 -26.93 0.82 0.39
N GLY A 261 -26.30 1.63 1.24
CA GLY A 261 -24.85 1.64 1.44
C GLY A 261 -24.10 2.78 0.74
N SER A 262 -22.80 2.80 0.98
CA SER A 262 -21.83 3.77 0.48
C SER A 262 -21.15 3.23 -0.78
N MET A 263 -21.09 4.04 -1.84
CA MET A 263 -20.25 3.75 -3.02
C MET A 263 -18.76 3.89 -2.72
N ALA A 264 -18.42 4.67 -1.69
CA ALA A 264 -17.03 4.88 -1.28
C ALA A 264 -16.53 3.71 -0.42
N SER A 265 -15.44 3.08 -0.84
CA SER A 265 -14.89 1.90 -0.19
C SER A 265 -14.31 2.20 1.19
N PHE A 266 -14.31 1.18 2.06
CA PHE A 266 -13.65 1.25 3.38
C PHE A 266 -12.18 1.69 3.27
N SER A 267 -11.44 1.17 2.28
CA SER A 267 -10.03 1.48 2.09
C SER A 267 -9.80 2.95 1.71
N PHE A 268 -10.74 3.58 1.00
CA PHE A 268 -10.68 5.02 0.70
C PHE A 268 -10.97 5.86 1.96
N ARG A 269 -11.97 5.48 2.77
CA ARG A 269 -12.24 6.12 4.08
C ARG A 269 -11.03 6.04 5.02
N LEU A 270 -10.34 4.89 5.05
CA LEU A 270 -9.12 4.72 5.82
C LEU A 270 -7.98 5.61 5.29
N LEU A 271 -7.75 5.64 3.98
CA LEU A 271 -6.72 6.50 3.38
C LEU A 271 -6.95 7.98 3.70
N LEU A 272 -8.18 8.50 3.58
CA LEU A 272 -8.49 9.89 3.93
C LEU A 272 -8.25 10.20 5.42
N ALA A 273 -8.49 9.23 6.32
CA ALA A 273 -8.14 9.37 7.72
C ALA A 273 -6.61 9.34 7.97
N GLU A 274 -5.84 8.64 7.14
CA GLU A 274 -4.37 8.59 7.20
C GLU A 274 -3.69 9.82 6.56
N ILE A 275 -4.25 10.44 5.52
CA ILE A 275 -3.63 11.56 4.77
C ILE A 275 -3.06 12.68 5.66
N PRO A 276 -3.76 13.18 6.70
CA PRO A 276 -3.21 14.24 7.55
C PRO A 276 -1.89 13.85 8.24
N MET A 277 -1.62 12.57 8.50
CA MET A 277 -0.35 12.09 9.04
C MET A 277 0.79 12.36 8.05
N TYR A 278 0.59 12.03 6.78
CA TYR A 278 1.56 12.27 5.71
C TYR A 278 1.73 13.78 5.43
N CYS A 279 0.69 14.59 5.64
CA CYS A 279 0.73 16.06 5.56
C CYS A 279 1.27 16.76 6.83
N GLY A 280 1.94 16.04 7.74
CA GLY A 280 2.55 16.62 8.95
C GLY A 280 1.56 17.03 10.06
N LYS A 281 0.31 16.57 9.98
CA LYS A 281 -0.79 16.84 10.92
C LYS A 281 -1.27 15.54 11.61
N PRO A 282 -0.40 14.76 12.26
CA PRO A 282 -0.75 13.42 12.74
C PRO A 282 -1.82 13.43 13.85
N LYS A 283 -1.95 14.50 14.65
CA LYS A 283 -3.06 14.63 15.62
C LYS A 283 -4.43 14.59 14.93
N GLN A 284 -4.57 15.27 13.79
CA GLN A 284 -5.80 15.27 13.00
C GLN A 284 -6.08 13.90 12.37
N ALA A 285 -5.04 13.19 11.94
CA ALA A 285 -5.18 11.81 11.48
C ALA A 285 -5.62 10.88 12.61
N LEU A 286 -5.04 11.01 13.80
CA LEU A 286 -5.43 10.24 14.98
C LEU A 286 -6.91 10.43 15.33
N ASP A 287 -7.38 11.68 15.38
CA ASP A 287 -8.81 12.01 15.60
C ASP A 287 -9.70 11.39 14.52
N ASN A 288 -9.29 11.45 13.24
CA ASN A 288 -10.05 10.88 12.14
C ASN A 288 -10.07 9.34 12.16
N LEU A 289 -8.96 8.70 12.50
CA LEU A 289 -8.87 7.24 12.65
C LEU A 289 -9.75 6.76 13.82
N TYR A 290 -9.80 7.47 14.94
CA TYR A 290 -10.72 7.15 16.05
C TYR A 290 -12.20 7.33 15.66
N LYS A 291 -12.56 8.31 14.83
CA LYS A 291 -13.93 8.41 14.27
C LYS A 291 -14.27 7.20 13.40
N VAL A 292 -13.37 6.80 12.49
CA VAL A 292 -13.54 5.61 11.63
C VAL A 292 -13.62 4.32 12.48
N LEU A 293 -12.84 4.23 13.57
CA LEU A 293 -12.91 3.14 14.54
C LEU A 293 -14.25 3.10 15.28
N ALA A 294 -14.78 4.25 15.72
CA ALA A 294 -16.07 4.35 16.39
C ALA A 294 -17.23 3.90 15.48
N SER A 295 -17.28 4.39 14.23
CA SER A 295 -18.25 3.93 13.23
C SER A 295 -18.13 2.43 12.96
N THR A 296 -16.90 1.90 12.86
CA THR A 296 -16.64 0.47 12.65
C THR A 296 -17.12 -0.38 13.82
N ASN A 297 -16.83 0.04 15.06
CA ASN A 297 -17.30 -0.64 16.27
C ASN A 297 -18.83 -0.63 16.38
N GLN A 298 -19.49 0.47 15.98
CA GLN A 298 -20.95 0.54 15.93
C GLN A 298 -21.53 -0.45 14.90
N ILE A 299 -20.92 -0.59 13.72
CA ILE A 299 -21.33 -1.56 12.70
C ILE A 299 -21.19 -3.00 13.23
N ILE A 300 -20.07 -3.32 13.89
CA ILE A 300 -19.85 -4.63 14.53
C ILE A 300 -20.90 -4.89 15.63
N ALA A 301 -21.23 -3.89 16.45
CA ALA A 301 -22.24 -4.00 17.49
C ALA A 301 -23.66 -4.21 16.90
N ASN A 302 -24.00 -3.52 15.83
CA ASN A 302 -25.27 -3.68 15.11
C ASN A 302 -25.43 -5.12 14.59
N PHE A 303 -24.40 -5.65 13.89
CA PHE A 303 -24.41 -7.04 13.43
C PHE A 303 -24.44 -8.03 14.61
N SER A 304 -23.71 -7.76 15.70
CA SER A 304 -23.70 -8.63 16.88
C SER A 304 -25.05 -8.68 17.60
N ALA A 305 -25.85 -7.60 17.52
CA ALA A 305 -27.22 -7.53 18.02
C ALA A 305 -28.28 -8.13 17.06
N GLY A 306 -27.87 -8.66 15.90
CA GLY A 306 -28.77 -9.24 14.90
C GLY A 306 -29.50 -8.21 14.01
N PHE A 307 -29.04 -6.96 14.00
CA PHE A 307 -29.48 -5.94 13.06
C PHE A 307 -28.57 -5.92 11.83
N ASN A 308 -29.04 -5.31 10.73
CA ASN A 308 -28.13 -4.96 9.64
C ASN A 308 -27.14 -3.87 10.12
N GLY A 309 -25.96 -3.79 9.51
CA GLY A 309 -24.87 -2.95 10.01
C GLY A 309 -25.15 -1.44 9.99
N ASP A 310 -26.14 -0.96 9.22
CA ASP A 310 -26.65 0.41 9.26
C ASP A 310 -27.56 0.71 10.47
N GLY A 311 -27.90 -0.31 11.26
CA GLY A 311 -28.82 -0.26 12.40
C GLY A 311 -30.29 -0.55 12.03
N SER A 312 -30.59 -0.90 10.78
CA SER A 312 -31.96 -1.25 10.37
C SER A 312 -32.38 -2.64 10.88
N ARG A 313 -33.68 -2.79 11.19
CA ARG A 313 -34.27 -4.02 11.77
C ARG A 313 -34.46 -5.16 10.74
N VAL A 314 -33.72 -5.15 9.64
CA VAL A 314 -33.70 -6.25 8.69
C VAL A 314 -32.91 -7.39 9.32
N LYS A 315 -33.55 -8.55 9.51
CA LYS A 315 -32.87 -9.75 10.04
C LYS A 315 -31.92 -10.29 8.98
N VAL A 316 -30.64 -10.37 9.33
CA VAL A 316 -29.59 -11.00 8.51
C VAL A 316 -29.59 -12.51 8.80
N ASN A 317 -29.22 -13.33 7.81
CA ASN A 317 -29.01 -14.77 7.99
C ASN A 317 -27.85 -15.01 8.98
N PRO A 318 -27.95 -15.91 9.99
CA PRO A 318 -26.86 -16.15 10.94
C PRO A 318 -25.48 -16.45 10.32
N ALA A 319 -25.43 -17.09 9.14
CA ALA A 319 -24.17 -17.30 8.42
C ALA A 319 -23.58 -15.98 7.88
N GLU A 320 -24.39 -15.20 7.16
CA GLU A 320 -24.01 -13.88 6.62
C GLU A 320 -23.66 -12.89 7.75
N GLN A 321 -24.31 -13.01 8.91
CA GLN A 321 -24.04 -12.23 10.11
C GLN A 321 -22.63 -12.52 10.68
N GLU A 322 -22.22 -13.78 10.79
CA GLU A 322 -20.88 -14.15 11.26
C GLU A 322 -19.79 -13.73 10.27
N ASP A 323 -20.01 -13.91 8.96
CA ASP A 323 -19.05 -13.46 7.94
C ASP A 323 -18.94 -11.93 7.88
N ALA A 324 -20.05 -11.19 8.04
CA ALA A 324 -20.02 -9.74 8.19
C ALA A 324 -19.26 -9.32 9.46
N ILE A 325 -19.49 -9.98 10.60
CA ILE A 325 -18.74 -9.73 11.84
C ILE A 325 -17.24 -10.00 11.64
N ARG A 326 -16.86 -11.06 10.92
CA ARG A 326 -15.46 -11.38 10.58
C ARG A 326 -14.83 -10.30 9.71
N LEU A 327 -15.50 -9.90 8.63
CA LEU A 327 -15.07 -8.81 7.73
C LEU A 327 -14.82 -7.51 8.51
N TRP A 328 -15.79 -7.09 9.34
CA TRP A 328 -15.71 -5.84 10.08
C TRP A 328 -14.72 -5.91 11.25
N LYS A 329 -14.50 -7.07 11.89
CA LYS A 329 -13.39 -7.30 12.82
C LYS A 329 -12.02 -7.16 12.13
N GLY A 330 -11.87 -7.66 10.90
CA GLY A 330 -10.66 -7.46 10.09
C GLY A 330 -10.41 -5.98 9.77
N ARG A 331 -11.46 -5.26 9.34
CA ARG A 331 -11.42 -3.79 9.16
C ARG A 331 -11.03 -3.06 10.44
N ARG A 332 -11.58 -3.43 11.61
CA ARG A 332 -11.21 -2.89 12.93
C ARG A 332 -9.72 -3.08 13.22
N SER A 333 -9.18 -4.29 13.02
CA SER A 333 -7.75 -4.55 13.22
C SER A 333 -6.87 -3.69 12.30
N ARG A 334 -7.28 -3.49 11.04
CA ARG A 334 -6.58 -2.60 10.10
C ARG A 334 -6.61 -1.12 10.54
N ILE A 335 -7.70 -0.63 11.13
CA ILE A 335 -7.74 0.74 11.70
C ILE A 335 -6.81 0.86 12.90
N LEU A 336 -6.82 -0.12 13.82
CA LEU A 336 -5.93 -0.13 14.99
C LEU A 336 -4.45 -0.14 14.57
N ILE A 337 -4.11 -0.93 13.54
CA ILE A 337 -2.81 -0.91 12.87
C ILE A 337 -2.46 0.49 12.34
N SER A 338 -3.39 1.18 11.65
CA SER A 338 -3.16 2.55 11.17
C SER A 338 -3.00 3.57 12.30
N ILE A 339 -3.69 3.38 13.44
CA ILE A 339 -3.50 4.17 14.66
C ILE A 339 -2.11 3.93 15.26
N VAL A 340 -1.62 2.69 15.30
CA VAL A 340 -0.24 2.39 15.75
C VAL A 340 0.78 3.09 14.85
N ASN A 341 0.65 3.01 13.52
CA ASN A 341 1.54 3.73 12.60
C ASN A 341 1.52 5.25 12.87
N CYS A 342 0.34 5.83 13.14
CA CYS A 342 0.21 7.24 13.50
C CYS A 342 0.87 7.59 14.84
N ALA A 343 0.68 6.75 15.87
CA ALA A 343 1.32 6.90 17.16
C ALA A 343 2.86 6.81 17.06
N VAL A 344 3.38 5.87 16.26
CA VAL A 344 4.82 5.69 16.00
C VAL A 344 5.39 6.90 15.24
N SER A 345 4.67 7.43 14.24
CA SER A 345 5.02 8.69 13.56
C SER A 345 5.09 9.88 14.53
N MET A 346 4.19 9.93 15.51
CA MET A 346 4.21 10.92 16.60
C MET A 346 5.27 10.66 17.69
N LYS A 347 6.06 9.58 17.58
CA LYS A 347 6.96 9.05 18.64
C LYS A 347 6.24 8.70 19.96
N ASN A 348 4.91 8.54 19.93
CA ASN A 348 4.12 8.06 21.05
C ASN A 348 4.11 6.53 21.09
N TYR A 349 5.28 5.95 21.40
CA TYR A 349 5.46 4.49 21.41
C TYR A 349 4.60 3.80 22.47
N VAL A 350 4.29 4.47 23.59
CA VAL A 350 3.42 3.95 24.65
C VAL A 350 2.01 3.62 24.13
N LEU A 351 1.40 4.53 23.36
CA LEU A 351 0.11 4.29 22.72
C LEU A 351 0.19 3.17 21.65
N GLY A 352 1.31 3.10 20.94
CA GLY A 352 1.55 2.01 19.98
C GLY A 352 1.60 0.63 20.65
N ILE A 353 2.30 0.52 21.78
CA ILE A 353 2.42 -0.71 22.57
C ILE A 353 1.04 -1.13 23.11
N ASP A 354 0.33 -0.24 23.82
CA ASP A 354 -0.99 -0.50 24.40
C ASP A 354 -2.02 -0.97 23.34
N ILE A 355 -2.00 -0.41 22.14
CA ILE A 355 -2.89 -0.85 21.06
C ILE A 355 -2.46 -2.20 20.48
N LEU A 356 -1.16 -2.48 20.37
CA LEU A 356 -0.67 -3.80 19.92
C LEU A 356 -0.96 -4.89 20.95
N GLU A 357 -0.85 -4.61 22.25
CA GLU A 357 -1.22 -5.53 23.34
C GLU A 357 -2.71 -5.88 23.25
N ARG A 358 -3.59 -4.87 23.12
CA ARG A 358 -5.04 -5.10 22.88
C ARG A 358 -5.34 -5.82 21.56
N LEU A 359 -4.48 -5.69 20.54
CA LEU A 359 -4.62 -6.46 19.30
C LEU A 359 -4.28 -7.93 19.52
N CYS A 360 -3.22 -8.23 20.28
CA CYS A 360 -2.84 -9.59 20.70
C CYS A 360 -3.93 -10.27 21.55
N GLU A 361 -4.62 -9.51 22.41
CA GLU A 361 -5.79 -10.00 23.17
C GLU A 361 -7.01 -10.31 22.28
N SER A 362 -7.07 -9.73 21.06
CA SER A 362 -8.27 -9.78 20.22
C SER A 362 -8.15 -10.72 19.01
N ALA A 363 -8.93 -11.80 19.06
CA ALA A 363 -9.24 -12.71 17.94
C ALA A 363 -8.10 -13.59 17.37
N ASN A 364 -8.48 -14.45 16.42
CA ASN A 364 -7.78 -15.65 16.00
C ASN A 364 -6.60 -15.36 15.04
N TRP A 365 -5.50 -14.80 15.55
CA TRP A 365 -4.25 -14.70 14.83
C TRP A 365 -3.61 -16.09 14.60
N THR A 366 -2.94 -16.28 13.47
CA THR A 366 -2.05 -17.45 13.32
C THR A 366 -0.83 -17.30 14.22
N PRO A 367 -0.11 -18.40 14.58
CA PRO A 367 1.12 -18.31 15.37
C PRO A 367 2.15 -17.34 14.79
N GLU A 368 2.30 -17.30 13.46
CA GLU A 368 3.25 -16.45 12.75
C GLU A 368 2.87 -14.96 12.79
N GLN A 369 1.56 -14.67 12.83
CA GLN A 369 1.01 -13.32 13.00
C GLN A 369 1.14 -12.85 14.45
N MET A 370 0.88 -13.74 15.41
CA MET A 370 1.09 -13.47 16.84
C MET A 370 2.57 -13.20 17.15
N ASP A 371 3.49 -13.99 16.59
CA ASP A 371 4.93 -13.77 16.67
C ASP A 371 5.32 -12.42 16.03
N ALA A 372 4.71 -12.05 14.89
CA ALA A 372 4.95 -10.75 14.27
C ALA A 372 4.46 -9.57 15.15
N LEU A 373 3.26 -9.67 15.75
CA LEU A 373 2.74 -8.64 16.65
C LEU A 373 3.60 -8.49 17.92
N ARG A 374 4.05 -9.61 18.50
CA ARG A 374 5.01 -9.61 19.62
C ARG A 374 6.34 -8.97 19.24
N ALA A 375 6.88 -9.32 18.08
CA ALA A 375 8.10 -8.70 17.56
C ALA A 375 7.92 -7.18 17.35
N SER A 376 6.75 -6.74 16.87
CA SER A 376 6.41 -5.32 16.79
C SER A 376 6.40 -4.64 18.16
N ILE A 377 5.80 -5.23 19.19
CA ILE A 377 5.83 -4.72 20.57
C ILE A 377 7.27 -4.62 21.08
N GLY A 378 8.07 -5.67 20.91
CA GLY A 378 9.49 -5.69 21.31
C GLY A 378 10.32 -4.60 20.62
N ARG A 379 10.11 -4.38 19.33
CA ARG A 379 10.72 -3.25 18.60
C ARG A 379 10.26 -1.90 19.15
N LEU A 380 8.98 -1.72 19.49
CA LEU A 380 8.50 -0.48 20.13
C LEU A 380 9.13 -0.23 21.51
N HIS A 381 9.47 -1.28 22.26
CA HIS A 381 10.27 -1.14 23.48
C HIS A 381 11.74 -0.74 23.19
N LEU A 382 12.38 -1.30 22.16
CA LEU A 382 13.69 -0.81 21.68
C LEU A 382 13.63 0.66 21.27
N PHE A 383 12.56 1.08 20.58
CA PHE A 383 12.32 2.48 20.25
C PHE A 383 12.21 3.39 21.48
N LEU A 384 11.57 2.91 22.55
CA LEU A 384 11.44 3.61 23.83
C LEU A 384 12.78 3.66 24.61
N GLY A 385 13.71 2.74 24.31
CA GLY A 385 14.96 2.52 25.06
C GLY A 385 14.83 1.49 26.18
N ASP A 386 13.69 0.82 26.31
CA ASP A 386 13.47 -0.25 27.29
C ASP A 386 13.92 -1.60 26.73
N VAL A 387 15.24 -1.81 26.77
CA VAL A 387 15.86 -3.04 26.26
C VAL A 387 15.43 -4.28 27.05
N VAL A 388 15.11 -4.14 28.34
CA VAL A 388 14.70 -5.25 29.23
C VAL A 388 13.27 -5.71 28.93
N ALA A 389 12.36 -4.79 28.61
CA ALA A 389 11.04 -5.18 28.10
C ALA A 389 11.14 -5.75 26.69
N ALA A 390 11.94 -5.16 25.80
CA ALA A 390 12.15 -5.65 24.43
C ALA A 390 12.63 -7.10 24.41
N GLU A 391 13.59 -7.46 25.27
CA GLU A 391 14.13 -8.83 25.36
C GLU A 391 13.04 -9.89 25.56
N LYS A 392 12.03 -9.62 26.41
CA LYS A 392 10.92 -10.54 26.69
C LYS A 392 10.03 -10.84 25.48
N PHE A 393 9.97 -9.92 24.51
CA PHE A 393 9.17 -10.06 23.30
C PHE A 393 9.98 -10.53 22.09
N LEU A 394 11.28 -10.24 22.05
CA LEU A 394 12.18 -10.58 20.93
C LEU A 394 12.98 -11.87 21.14
N ILE A 395 13.12 -12.35 22.39
CA ILE A 395 13.86 -13.58 22.72
C ILE A 395 12.92 -14.60 23.36
N ASP A 396 12.33 -15.48 22.55
CA ASP A 396 11.65 -16.67 23.05
C ASP A 396 12.67 -17.78 23.39
N VAL A 397 12.98 -17.90 24.68
CA VAL A 397 13.90 -18.90 25.25
C VAL A 397 13.32 -20.33 25.20
N HIS A 398 12.01 -20.48 24.95
CA HIS A 398 11.31 -21.77 24.97
C HIS A 398 11.18 -22.42 23.57
N LYS A 399 11.46 -21.68 22.49
CA LYS A 399 11.40 -22.13 21.10
C LYS A 399 12.58 -23.05 20.72
N LYS A 400 12.63 -24.26 21.32
CA LYS A 400 13.78 -25.19 21.26
C LYS A 400 13.88 -26.12 20.05
N ASN A 401 12.86 -26.20 19.20
CA ASN A 401 12.71 -27.30 18.23
C ASN A 401 12.84 -26.91 16.74
N SER A 402 13.17 -25.66 16.43
CA SER A 402 13.44 -25.21 15.05
C SER A 402 14.68 -24.30 15.02
N GLY A 403 15.38 -24.27 13.87
CA GLY A 403 16.44 -23.28 13.65
C GLY A 403 15.88 -21.85 13.68
N PRO A 404 16.73 -20.84 13.97
CA PRO A 404 16.28 -19.46 14.07
C PRO A 404 15.80 -18.96 12.71
N THR A 405 14.64 -18.30 12.69
CA THR A 405 14.08 -17.69 11.49
C THR A 405 14.83 -16.40 11.11
N VAL A 406 14.71 -15.97 9.85
CA VAL A 406 15.24 -14.67 9.37
C VAL A 406 14.79 -13.53 10.28
N ARG A 407 13.52 -13.52 10.70
CA ARG A 407 12.94 -12.51 11.61
C ARG A 407 13.62 -12.53 12.97
N GLU A 408 13.77 -13.70 13.60
CA GLU A 408 14.43 -13.83 14.91
C GLU A 408 15.91 -13.43 14.86
N LEU A 409 16.60 -13.67 13.74
CA LEU A 409 17.97 -13.20 13.53
C LEU A 409 18.05 -11.68 13.34
N ILE A 410 17.10 -11.07 12.63
CA ILE A 410 16.96 -9.61 12.54
C ILE A 410 16.73 -9.02 13.94
N ASP A 411 15.74 -9.54 14.67
CA ASP A 411 15.37 -9.04 16.00
C ASP A 411 16.53 -9.17 17.01
N ARG A 412 17.30 -10.27 16.96
CA ARG A 412 18.57 -10.41 17.72
C ARG A 412 19.64 -9.42 17.27
N GLY A 413 19.76 -9.16 15.97
CA GLY A 413 20.66 -8.15 15.43
C GLY A 413 20.31 -6.73 15.91
N LEU A 414 19.02 -6.39 15.96
CA LEU A 414 18.51 -5.13 16.51
C LEU A 414 18.76 -5.02 18.02
N MET A 415 18.57 -6.10 18.79
CA MET A 415 18.95 -6.16 20.21
C MET A 415 20.47 -5.97 20.40
N ALA A 416 21.30 -6.54 19.53
CA ALA A 416 22.75 -6.35 19.60
C ALA A 416 23.18 -4.91 19.24
N VAL A 417 22.51 -4.27 18.27
CA VAL A 417 22.66 -2.83 18.01
C VAL A 417 22.31 -2.00 19.24
N ALA A 418 21.18 -2.29 19.91
CA ALA A 418 20.76 -1.57 21.11
C ALA A 418 21.78 -1.68 22.26
N HIS A 419 22.49 -2.81 22.35
CA HIS A 419 23.62 -3.03 23.24
C HIS A 419 24.98 -2.51 22.70
N ASN A 420 24.98 -1.64 21.69
CA ASN A 420 26.20 -1.08 21.05
C ASN A 420 27.19 -2.16 20.54
N SER A 421 26.70 -3.38 20.30
CA SER A 421 27.48 -4.59 20.01
C SER A 421 27.48 -4.91 18.52
N PHE A 422 27.91 -3.95 17.71
CA PHE A 422 27.81 -3.99 16.23
C PHE A 422 28.46 -5.20 15.56
N GLN A 423 29.52 -5.77 16.15
CA GLN A 423 30.13 -7.00 15.63
C GLN A 423 29.21 -8.22 15.77
N GLU A 424 28.42 -8.29 16.84
CA GLU A 424 27.46 -9.38 17.03
C GLU A 424 26.21 -9.15 16.16
N ALA A 425 25.74 -7.90 16.07
CA ALA A 425 24.68 -7.52 15.15
C ALA A 425 25.01 -7.89 13.70
N TYR A 426 26.24 -7.62 13.25
CA TYR A 426 26.72 -8.03 11.93
C TYR A 426 26.64 -9.54 11.72
N LYS A 427 27.05 -10.37 12.69
CA LYS A 427 26.92 -11.84 12.60
C LYS A 427 25.45 -12.28 12.51
N CYS A 428 24.56 -11.67 13.29
CA CYS A 428 23.13 -11.96 13.23
C CYS A 428 22.55 -11.63 11.85
N PHE A 429 22.85 -10.45 11.29
CA PHE A 429 22.38 -10.08 9.95
C PHE A 429 23.04 -10.91 8.84
N GLN A 430 24.30 -11.31 8.99
CA GLN A 430 24.98 -12.22 8.06
C GLN A 430 24.36 -13.63 8.08
N ALA A 431 24.01 -14.14 9.27
CA ALA A 431 23.28 -15.41 9.39
C ALA A 431 21.87 -15.32 8.79
N ALA A 432 21.21 -14.16 8.89
CA ALA A 432 19.93 -13.91 8.24
C ALA A 432 20.08 -13.83 6.70
N GLU A 433 21.14 -13.19 6.19
CA GLU A 433 21.40 -13.05 4.75
C GLU A 433 21.72 -14.40 4.09
N ALA A 434 22.36 -15.32 4.83
CA ALA A 434 22.54 -16.70 4.39
C ALA A 434 21.21 -17.49 4.26
N LEU A 435 20.13 -17.07 4.94
CA LEU A 435 18.80 -17.68 4.84
C LEU A 435 17.89 -16.95 3.83
N ASP A 436 18.04 -15.63 3.68
CA ASP A 436 17.35 -14.81 2.68
C ASP A 436 18.33 -13.85 1.98
N PRO A 437 19.07 -14.32 0.95
CA PRO A 437 20.01 -13.49 0.19
C PRO A 437 19.31 -12.44 -0.69
N SER A 438 17.98 -12.46 -0.76
CA SER A 438 17.19 -11.52 -1.56
C SER A 438 16.94 -10.19 -0.81
N ASN A 439 17.13 -10.21 0.51
CA ASN A 439 16.77 -9.15 1.43
C ASN A 439 17.87 -8.10 1.57
N ILE A 440 17.81 -7.12 0.66
CA ILE A 440 18.61 -5.89 0.62
C ILE A 440 18.69 -5.18 1.99
N ALA A 441 17.67 -5.28 2.86
CA ALA A 441 17.70 -4.60 4.15
C ALA A 441 18.74 -5.20 5.12
N LEU A 442 18.97 -6.52 5.05
CA LEU A 442 20.02 -7.21 5.80
C LEU A 442 21.40 -6.70 5.40
N ILE A 443 21.65 -6.60 4.09
CA ILE A 443 22.94 -6.14 3.55
C ILE A 443 23.19 -4.67 3.91
N ASN A 444 22.16 -3.82 3.87
CA ASN A 444 22.28 -2.45 4.36
C ASN A 444 22.61 -2.41 5.87
N ASN A 445 21.92 -3.21 6.70
CA ASN A 445 22.18 -3.25 8.14
C ASN A 445 23.59 -3.79 8.47
N MET A 446 24.07 -4.78 7.72
CA MET A 446 25.46 -5.24 7.76
C MET A 446 26.44 -4.12 7.40
N ALA A 447 26.19 -3.40 6.30
CA ALA A 447 27.05 -2.30 5.87
C ALA A 447 27.08 -1.16 6.91
N VAL A 448 25.95 -0.81 7.53
CA VAL A 448 25.92 0.17 8.61
C VAL A 448 26.66 -0.33 9.86
N CYS A 449 26.57 -1.61 10.23
CA CYS A 449 27.41 -2.18 11.29
C CYS A 449 28.92 -2.12 10.96
N LEU A 450 29.30 -2.25 9.68
CA LEU A 450 30.67 -2.04 9.23
C LEU A 450 31.10 -0.56 9.36
N LEU A 451 30.21 0.40 9.08
CA LEU A 451 30.48 1.83 9.32
C LEU A 451 30.73 2.12 10.81
N TYR A 452 29.85 1.65 11.71
CA TYR A 452 30.00 1.83 13.16
C TYR A 452 31.24 1.13 13.75
N THR A 453 31.77 0.10 13.08
CA THR A 453 33.05 -0.55 13.45
C THR A 453 34.28 0.04 12.72
N GLY A 454 34.11 1.15 11.99
CA GLY A 454 35.20 1.87 11.30
C GLY A 454 35.64 1.24 9.97
N GLN A 455 34.98 0.18 9.50
CA GLN A 455 35.34 -0.59 8.31
C GLN A 455 34.74 0.02 7.02
N LEU A 456 34.94 1.33 6.81
CA LEU A 456 34.34 2.12 5.73
C LEU A 456 34.53 1.49 4.34
N LYS A 457 35.73 1.02 4.02
CA LYS A 457 36.04 0.40 2.71
C LYS A 457 35.24 -0.90 2.49
N THR A 458 35.07 -1.70 3.53
CA THR A 458 34.29 -2.95 3.49
C THR A 458 32.80 -2.64 3.32
N ALA A 459 32.28 -1.63 4.01
CA ALA A 459 30.90 -1.17 3.86
C ALA A 459 30.60 -0.71 2.42
N VAL A 460 31.47 0.13 1.85
CA VAL A 460 31.35 0.60 0.45
C VAL A 460 31.36 -0.56 -0.55
N HIS A 461 32.33 -1.49 -0.44
CA HIS A 461 32.36 -2.67 -1.31
C HIS A 461 31.12 -3.57 -1.18
N LEU A 462 30.58 -3.73 0.04
CA LEU A 462 29.37 -4.51 0.27
C LEU A 462 28.17 -3.89 -0.45
N TYR A 463 28.01 -2.57 -0.35
CA TYR A 463 26.99 -1.82 -1.08
C TYR A 463 27.16 -1.90 -2.61
N GLU A 464 28.36 -1.68 -3.14
CA GLU A 464 28.65 -1.74 -4.58
C GLU A 464 28.38 -3.15 -5.14
N SER A 465 28.75 -4.20 -4.41
CA SER A 465 28.48 -5.58 -4.78
C SER A 465 26.98 -5.87 -4.81
N MET A 466 26.23 -5.41 -3.81
CA MET A 466 24.78 -5.56 -3.73
C MET A 466 24.04 -4.82 -4.86
N ILE A 467 24.47 -3.61 -5.21
CA ILE A 467 23.91 -2.85 -6.32
C ILE A 467 24.22 -3.54 -7.65
N THR A 468 25.45 -4.04 -7.84
CA THR A 468 25.86 -4.75 -9.05
C THR A 468 25.12 -6.09 -9.23
N ARG A 469 24.89 -6.83 -8.14
CA ARG A 469 24.18 -8.12 -8.16
C ARG A 469 22.69 -7.99 -8.49
N ASN A 470 22.02 -6.95 -7.99
CA ASN A 470 20.58 -6.77 -8.21
C ASN A 470 20.16 -5.29 -8.25
N PRO A 471 20.47 -4.53 -9.32
CA PRO A 471 20.14 -3.10 -9.39
C PRO A 471 18.65 -2.81 -9.16
N VAL A 472 17.77 -3.66 -9.70
CA VAL A 472 16.32 -3.49 -9.65
C VAL A 472 15.77 -3.62 -8.23
N LYS A 473 16.26 -4.54 -7.39
CA LYS A 473 15.91 -4.55 -5.96
C LYS A 473 16.70 -3.48 -5.20
N SER A 474 18.02 -3.38 -5.37
CA SER A 474 18.94 -2.63 -4.49
C SER A 474 18.87 -1.10 -4.55
N LEU A 475 18.45 -0.47 -5.66
CA LEU A 475 18.43 0.99 -5.82
C LEU A 475 17.25 1.66 -5.08
N GLN A 476 17.20 1.52 -3.76
CA GLN A 476 16.15 2.08 -2.88
C GLN A 476 16.64 3.35 -2.21
N GLU A 477 15.73 4.27 -1.85
CA GLU A 477 16.08 5.60 -1.32
C GLU A 477 16.95 5.54 -0.06
N SER A 478 16.63 4.70 0.91
CA SER A 478 17.40 4.52 2.15
C SER A 478 18.80 3.93 1.89
N VAL A 479 18.88 2.91 1.04
CA VAL A 479 20.15 2.34 0.57
C VAL A 479 20.99 3.40 -0.13
N LEU A 480 20.42 4.12 -1.09
CA LEU A 480 21.12 5.16 -1.86
C LEU A 480 21.61 6.29 -0.96
N LEU A 481 20.83 6.71 0.03
CA LEU A 481 21.22 7.70 1.03
C LEU A 481 22.42 7.21 1.85
N ASN A 482 22.36 5.99 2.38
CA ASN A 482 23.45 5.39 3.16
C ASN A 482 24.72 5.18 2.32
N VAL A 483 24.60 4.75 1.06
CA VAL A 483 25.72 4.60 0.12
C VAL A 483 26.35 5.95 -0.19
N CYS A 484 25.55 6.97 -0.50
CA CYS A 484 26.04 8.32 -0.77
C CYS A 484 26.77 8.92 0.43
N THR A 485 26.27 8.67 1.65
CA THR A 485 26.92 9.09 2.90
C THR A 485 28.20 8.28 3.18
N SER A 486 28.21 6.99 2.84
CA SER A 486 29.42 6.15 2.91
C SER A 486 30.51 6.63 1.95
N TYR A 487 30.16 7.04 0.73
CA TYR A 487 31.10 7.67 -0.21
C TYR A 487 31.62 9.01 0.32
N GLU A 488 30.77 9.84 0.93
CA GLU A 488 31.16 11.12 1.54
C GLU A 488 32.18 10.94 2.68
N LEU A 489 32.04 9.89 3.51
CA LEU A 489 33.03 9.56 4.54
C LEU A 489 34.29 8.89 3.98
N HIS A 490 34.16 8.06 2.94
CA HIS A 490 35.28 7.25 2.44
C HIS A 490 36.21 8.01 1.49
N THR A 491 35.69 8.98 0.70
CA THR A 491 36.47 9.63 -0.35
C THR A 491 36.05 11.07 -0.65
N THR A 492 37.05 11.94 -0.86
CA THR A 492 36.86 13.30 -1.37
C THR A 492 36.33 13.34 -2.80
N HIS A 493 36.47 12.26 -3.57
CA HIS A 493 36.02 12.14 -4.96
C HIS A 493 34.63 11.50 -5.12
N CYS A 494 33.78 11.58 -4.08
CA CYS A 494 32.44 10.97 -4.02
C CYS A 494 31.47 11.34 -5.15
N LYS A 495 31.73 12.41 -5.92
CA LYS A 495 30.89 12.81 -7.06
C LYS A 495 30.79 11.74 -8.14
N GLN A 496 31.89 11.06 -8.50
CA GLN A 496 31.88 10.08 -9.59
C GLN A 496 31.07 8.82 -9.25
N PRO A 497 31.22 8.18 -8.07
CA PRO A 497 30.34 7.09 -7.65
C PRO A 497 28.85 7.50 -7.59
N LYS A 498 28.52 8.70 -7.11
CA LYS A 498 27.14 9.22 -7.11
C LYS A 498 26.56 9.38 -8.52
N LEU A 499 27.36 9.83 -9.48
CA LEU A 499 26.96 9.90 -10.89
C LEU A 499 26.80 8.52 -11.53
N HIS A 500 27.60 7.53 -11.11
CA HIS A 500 27.38 6.14 -11.51
C HIS A 500 26.03 5.61 -10.98
N LEU A 501 25.67 5.88 -9.72
CA LEU A 501 24.36 5.54 -9.17
C LEU A 501 23.21 6.20 -9.94
N LEU A 502 23.38 7.44 -10.41
CA LEU A 502 22.40 8.14 -11.25
C LEU A 502 22.20 7.42 -12.61
N SER A 503 23.27 6.95 -13.25
CA SER A 503 23.20 6.11 -14.47
C SER A 503 22.49 4.77 -14.18
N GLN A 504 22.78 4.11 -13.06
CA GLN A 504 22.09 2.88 -12.66
C GLN A 504 20.58 3.11 -12.44
N LEU A 505 20.20 4.19 -11.75
CA LEU A 505 18.80 4.60 -11.59
C LEU A 505 18.10 4.88 -12.93
N ASN A 506 18.82 5.50 -13.86
CA ASN A 506 18.30 5.80 -15.19
C ASN A 506 17.89 4.53 -15.96
N ARG A 507 18.71 3.48 -15.84
CA ARG A 507 18.57 2.20 -16.56
C ARG A 507 17.60 1.21 -15.89
N TYR A 508 17.60 1.12 -14.56
CA TYR A 508 16.96 0.01 -13.83
C TYR A 508 15.74 0.38 -12.99
N LYS A 509 15.44 1.66 -12.76
CA LYS A 509 14.31 2.08 -11.92
C LYS A 509 13.29 2.92 -12.68
N GLY A 510 12.02 2.69 -12.33
CA GLY A 510 10.87 3.51 -12.72
C GLY A 510 10.97 4.95 -12.20
N ASP A 511 9.88 5.70 -12.28
CA ASP A 511 9.87 7.14 -11.99
C ASP A 511 9.75 7.49 -10.49
N ALA A 512 9.69 6.49 -9.62
CA ALA A 512 9.32 6.65 -8.21
C ALA A 512 10.36 7.37 -7.34
N VAL A 513 11.65 7.07 -7.54
CA VAL A 513 12.75 7.45 -6.62
C VAL A 513 12.93 8.97 -6.53
N ASP A 514 13.02 9.51 -5.32
CA ASP A 514 13.52 10.86 -5.07
C ASP A 514 15.03 10.95 -5.22
N ILE A 515 15.48 11.90 -6.05
CA ILE A 515 16.87 12.12 -6.43
C ILE A 515 17.67 12.77 -5.30
N GLN A 516 17.00 13.39 -4.34
CA GLN A 516 17.65 13.98 -3.17
C GLN A 516 18.48 12.95 -2.38
N CYS A 517 18.12 11.66 -2.43
CA CYS A 517 18.91 10.58 -1.81
C CYS A 517 20.36 10.48 -2.36
N LEU A 518 20.62 10.96 -3.58
CA LEU A 518 21.95 10.95 -4.18
C LEU A 518 22.88 12.04 -3.62
N LYS A 519 22.34 13.02 -2.87
CA LYS A 519 23.09 14.18 -2.36
C LYS A 519 23.96 14.85 -3.45
N LEU A 520 23.38 15.06 -4.63
CA LEU A 520 23.99 15.82 -5.73
C LEU A 520 23.55 17.28 -5.66
N PRO A 521 24.42 18.27 -5.95
CA PRO A 521 24.04 19.68 -5.91
C PRO A 521 23.02 20.01 -7.01
N LEU A 522 21.79 20.34 -6.62
CA LEU A 522 20.68 20.73 -7.50
C LEU A 522 20.62 22.26 -7.68
N ASN A 523 21.77 22.88 -7.97
CA ASN A 523 21.88 24.28 -8.41
C ASN A 523 22.06 24.33 -9.92
#